data_AF-A0A7S4MEK8-F1
#
_entry.id   AF-A0A7S4MEK8-F1
#
_cell.length_a   1.000
_cell.length_b   1.000
_cell.length_c   1.000
_cell.angle_alpha   90.00
_cell.angle_beta   90.00
_cell.angle_gamma   90.00
#
_symmetry.space_group_name_H-M   'P 1'
#
loop_
_entity.id
_entity.type
_entity.pdbx_description
1 polymer ?
#
loop_
_entity_poly.entity_id
_entity_poly.type
_entity_poly.pdbx_seq_one_letter_code
_entity_poly.pdbx_strand_id
1 'polypeptide(L)'
;FVLGKVVSALAEKSSRSGGRGKHQPHIPYRDCKLTRILRDSLGGNCCTVMVACVSPADVNLEESVNTLRYAERAKAITNSIKQNVVRKAMTPAESAAIRRENIVLRGQIEELGGRVRIL
;
A
#
# COMPACT_ATOMS: atom_id res chain seq x y z
N PHE A 1 6.22 -6.69 -20.10
CA PHE A 1 4.86 -7.00 -19.58
C PHE A 1 4.41 -5.98 -18.54
N VAL A 2 3.11 -5.62 -18.52
CA VAL A 2 2.55 -4.59 -17.62
C VAL A 2 2.65 -4.98 -16.13
N LEU A 3 2.37 -6.24 -15.80
CA LEU A 3 2.44 -6.74 -14.43
C LEU A 3 3.85 -6.59 -13.83
N GLY A 4 4.90 -6.92 -14.60
CA GLY A 4 6.28 -6.70 -14.17
C GLY A 4 6.62 -5.24 -13.92
N LYS A 5 6.09 -4.30 -14.71
CA LYS A 5 6.26 -2.86 -14.46
C LYS A 5 5.63 -2.43 -13.14
N VAL A 6 4.42 -2.92 -12.84
CA VAL A 6 3.73 -2.65 -11.58
C VAL A 6 4.50 -3.21 -10.39
N VAL A 7 4.97 -4.45 -10.47
CA VAL A 7 5.76 -5.08 -9.39
C VAL A 7 7.06 -4.33 -9.13
N SER A 8 7.83 -4.00 -10.17
CA SER A 8 9.07 -3.24 -10.00
C SER A 8 8.83 -1.86 -9.39
N ALA A 9 7.82 -1.12 -9.88
CA ALA A 9 7.48 0.20 -9.34
C ALA A 9 7.05 0.14 -7.85
N LEU A 10 6.32 -0.91 -7.46
CA LEU A 10 5.89 -1.12 -6.08
C LEU A 10 7.02 -1.55 -5.15
N ALA A 11 7.91 -2.43 -5.61
CA ALA A 11 9.08 -2.85 -4.86
C ALA A 11 9.99 -1.65 -4.54
N GLU A 12 10.24 -0.80 -5.53
CA GLU A 12 11.01 0.44 -5.36
C GLU A 12 10.32 1.47 -4.46
N LYS A 13 8.99 1.55 -4.49
CA LYS A 13 8.23 2.43 -3.60
C LYS A 13 8.38 1.98 -2.14
N SER A 14 8.33 0.67 -1.90
CA SER A 14 8.38 0.09 -0.55
C SER A 14 9.75 0.27 0.09
N SER A 15 10.85 0.24 -0.68
CA SER A 15 12.20 0.47 -0.18
C SER A 15 12.54 1.94 0.14
N ARG A 16 11.78 2.90 -0.40
CA ARG A 16 12.05 4.35 -0.28
C ARG A 16 11.33 5.05 0.90
N SER A 17 10.96 4.32 1.95
CA SER A 17 10.08 4.77 3.06
C SER A 17 10.57 5.96 3.93
N GLY A 18 11.62 6.70 3.57
CA GLY A 18 12.29 7.67 4.45
C GLY A 18 12.16 9.17 4.12
N GLY A 19 11.55 9.59 3.00
CA GLY A 19 11.61 10.99 2.57
C GLY A 19 10.27 11.73 2.59
N ARG A 20 10.00 12.54 3.62
CA ARG A 20 8.92 13.54 3.62
C ARG A 20 9.22 14.58 2.52
N GLY A 21 8.70 14.37 1.30
CA GLY A 21 8.79 15.37 0.23
C GLY A 21 8.98 14.85 -1.20
N LYS A 22 9.17 13.54 -1.43
CA LYS A 22 9.28 13.01 -2.80
C LYS A 22 7.93 12.52 -3.34
N HIS A 23 7.61 12.97 -4.55
CA HIS A 23 6.39 12.60 -5.29
C HIS A 23 6.27 11.07 -5.37
N GLN A 24 5.10 10.55 -5.00
CA GLN A 24 4.85 9.11 -5.06
C GLN A 24 4.89 8.67 -6.53
N PRO A 25 5.72 7.67 -6.91
CA PRO A 25 5.81 7.24 -8.29
C PRO A 25 4.45 6.72 -8.78
N HIS A 26 4.04 7.13 -9.98
CA HIS A 26 2.82 6.65 -10.61
C HIS A 26 2.95 5.15 -10.92
N ILE A 27 2.03 4.35 -10.38
CA ILE A 27 2.00 2.90 -10.61
C ILE A 27 0.98 2.60 -11.73
N PRO A 28 1.41 2.00 -12.87
CA PRO A 28 0.60 1.86 -14.07
C PRO A 28 -0.43 0.72 -13.99
N TYR A 29 -1.25 0.66 -12.94
CA TYR A 29 -2.32 -0.35 -12.84
C TYR A 29 -3.31 -0.28 -14.00
N ARG A 30 -3.48 0.91 -14.59
CA ARG A 30 -4.46 1.17 -15.63
C ARG A 30 -4.07 0.61 -16.99
N ASP A 31 -2.81 0.23 -17.21
CA ASP A 31 -2.33 -0.19 -18.52
C ASP A 31 -2.85 -1.57 -18.94
N CYS A 32 -3.27 -2.44 -18.00
CA CYS A 32 -3.96 -3.68 -18.33
C CYS A 32 -5.09 -4.05 -17.35
N LYS A 33 -6.06 -4.82 -17.83
CA LYS A 33 -7.24 -5.24 -17.03
C LYS A 33 -6.83 -6.04 -15.79
N LEU A 34 -5.85 -6.95 -15.94
CA LEU A 34 -5.35 -7.79 -14.85
C LEU A 34 -4.82 -6.95 -13.68
N THR A 35 -3.96 -5.96 -13.93
CA THR A 35 -3.41 -5.10 -12.88
C THR A 35 -4.43 -4.15 -12.27
N ARG A 36 -5.52 -3.82 -12.98
CA ARG A 36 -6.64 -3.08 -12.39
C ARG A 36 -7.37 -3.90 -11.35
N ILE A 37 -7.65 -5.17 -11.66
CA ILE A 37 -8.32 -6.10 -10.73
C ILE A 37 -7.42 -6.38 -9.53
N LEU A 38 -6.12 -6.62 -9.77
CA LEU A 38 -5.13 -6.92 -8.73
C LEU A 38 -4.60 -5.69 -7.99
N ARG A 39 -5.15 -4.49 -8.22
CA ARG A 39 -4.67 -3.25 -7.58
C ARG A 39 -4.68 -3.34 -6.07
N ASP A 40 -5.70 -3.99 -5.49
CA ASP A 40 -5.82 -4.13 -4.05
C ASP A 40 -4.84 -5.17 -3.48
N SER A 41 -4.60 -6.25 -4.24
CA SER A 41 -3.59 -7.27 -3.93
C SER A 41 -2.16 -6.75 -3.99
N LEU A 42 -1.87 -5.82 -4.90
CA LEU A 42 -0.52 -5.31 -5.14
C LEU A 42 -0.40 -3.88 -4.61
N GLY A 43 -0.04 -3.71 -3.34
CA GLY A 43 0.15 -2.41 -2.69
C GLY A 43 -1.11 -1.78 -2.08
N GLY A 44 -2.20 -2.56 -1.94
CA GLY A 44 -3.49 -2.12 -1.39
C GLY A 44 -3.87 -2.79 -0.07
N ASN A 45 -5.17 -2.98 0.15
CA ASN A 45 -5.76 -3.56 1.34
C ASN A 45 -6.02 -5.08 1.19
N CYS A 46 -4.96 -5.86 1.07
CA CYS A 46 -5.08 -7.30 0.91
C CYS A 46 -3.89 -8.02 1.56
N CYS A 47 -4.13 -9.15 2.23
CA CYS A 47 -3.07 -10.09 2.57
C CYS A 47 -2.78 -10.95 1.35
N THR A 48 -1.68 -10.67 0.66
CA THR A 48 -1.37 -11.27 -0.64
C THR A 48 -0.22 -12.26 -0.55
N VAL A 49 -0.40 -13.43 -1.15
CA VAL A 49 0.61 -14.49 -1.28
C VAL A 49 0.85 -14.74 -2.77
N MET A 50 2.13 -14.80 -3.15
CA MET A 50 2.54 -15.21 -4.50
C MET A 50 3.17 -16.60 -4.40
N VAL A 51 2.72 -17.54 -5.24
CA VAL A 51 3.33 -18.86 -5.40
C VAL A 51 4.15 -18.85 -6.69
N ALA A 52 5.46 -19.09 -6.57
CA ALA A 52 6.36 -19.20 -7.72
C ALA A 52 6.45 -20.66 -8.17
N CYS A 53 5.87 -20.98 -9.32
CA CYS A 53 5.95 -22.31 -9.92
C CYS A 53 7.18 -22.38 -10.83
N VAL A 54 8.13 -23.25 -10.53
CA VAL A 54 9.39 -23.42 -11.28
C VAL A 54 9.58 -24.88 -11.69
N SER A 55 10.30 -25.10 -12.79
CA SER A 55 10.62 -26.44 -13.30
C SER A 55 12.07 -26.78 -12.96
N PRO A 56 12.37 -27.99 -12.47
CA PRO A 56 13.75 -28.40 -12.20
C PRO A 56 14.52 -28.83 -13.46
N ALA A 57 13.88 -28.87 -14.63
CA ALA A 57 14.54 -29.33 -15.86
C ALA A 57 15.52 -28.28 -16.41
N ASP A 58 16.69 -28.73 -16.87
CA ASP A 58 17.76 -27.85 -17.40
C ASP A 58 17.29 -26.97 -18.55
N VAL A 59 16.41 -27.49 -19.41
CA VAL A 59 15.81 -26.74 -20.53
C VAL A 59 14.97 -25.55 -20.08
N ASN A 60 14.53 -25.53 -18.82
CA ASN A 60 13.73 -24.46 -18.22
C ASN A 60 14.53 -23.60 -17.22
N LEU A 61 15.86 -23.77 -17.15
CA LEU A 61 16.69 -23.09 -16.16
C LEU A 61 16.54 -21.56 -16.26
N GLU A 62 16.63 -21.01 -17.47
CA GLU A 62 16.54 -19.56 -17.69
C GLU A 62 15.18 -19.00 -17.22
N GLU A 63 14.08 -19.64 -17.58
CA GLU A 63 12.73 -19.21 -17.19
C GLU A 63 12.48 -19.39 -15.68
N SER A 64 13.04 -20.44 -15.08
CA SER A 64 12.96 -20.65 -13.64
C SER A 64 13.72 -19.55 -12.88
N VAL A 65 14.90 -19.14 -13.35
CA VAL A 65 15.63 -18.00 -12.79
C VAL A 65 14.85 -16.70 -12.96
N ASN A 66 14.24 -16.46 -14.13
CA ASN A 66 13.39 -15.28 -14.37
C ASN A 66 12.20 -15.23 -13.40
N THR A 67 11.56 -16.37 -13.15
CA THR A 67 10.45 -16.51 -12.21
C THR A 67 10.90 -16.22 -10.77
N LEU A 68 12.04 -16.75 -10.33
CA LEU A 68 12.58 -16.48 -9.01
C LEU A 68 12.97 -15.00 -8.82
N ARG A 69 13.61 -14.38 -9.80
CA ARG A 69 13.92 -12.93 -9.79
C ARG A 69 12.66 -12.08 -9.71
N TYR A 70 11.58 -12.52 -10.36
CA TYR A 70 10.29 -11.85 -10.25
C TYR A 70 9.70 -12.00 -8.84
N ALA A 71 9.74 -13.20 -8.27
CA ALA A 71 9.26 -13.47 -6.92
C ALA A 71 10.04 -12.66 -5.86
N GLU A 72 11.36 -12.51 -6.02
CA GLU A 72 12.20 -11.67 -5.18
C GLU A 72 11.74 -10.21 -5.17
N ARG A 73 11.45 -9.63 -6.35
CA ARG A 73 10.89 -8.27 -6.44
C ARG A 73 9.49 -8.19 -5.83
N ALA A 74 8.64 -9.17 -6.08
CA ALA A 74 7.28 -9.21 -5.53
C ALA A 74 7.28 -9.28 -3.99
N LYS A 75 8.24 -9.99 -3.40
CA LYS A 75 8.44 -10.08 -1.94
C LYS A 75 8.71 -8.72 -1.28
N ALA A 76 9.31 -7.77 -2.00
CA ALA A 76 9.61 -6.44 -1.46
C ALA A 76 8.39 -5.51 -1.39
N ILE A 77 7.24 -5.90 -1.95
CA ILE A 77 6.01 -5.09 -1.94
C ILE A 77 5.36 -5.15 -0.56
N THR A 78 5.12 -3.98 0.04
CA THR A 78 4.38 -3.87 1.31
C THR A 78 2.94 -3.42 1.08
N ASN A 79 1.98 -4.18 1.60
CA ASN A 79 0.55 -3.86 1.57
C ASN A 79 0.11 -3.12 2.85
N SER A 80 -0.88 -2.23 2.73
CA SER A 80 -1.47 -1.51 3.87
C SER A 80 -2.82 -2.16 4.21
N ILE A 81 -2.77 -3.19 5.05
CA ILE A 81 -3.92 -4.01 5.39
C ILE A 81 -4.76 -3.33 6.48
N LYS A 82 -6.08 -3.29 6.28
CA LYS A 82 -7.11 -2.72 7.14
C LYS A 82 -8.33 -3.62 7.14
N GLN A 83 -8.95 -3.83 8.31
CA GLN A 83 -10.16 -4.63 8.41
C GLN A 83 -11.31 -3.98 7.62
N ASN A 84 -11.93 -4.74 6.71
CA ASN A 84 -13.10 -4.30 5.97
C ASN A 84 -14.34 -4.37 6.87
N VAL A 85 -14.62 -3.29 7.58
CA VAL A 85 -15.84 -3.13 8.40
C VAL A 85 -16.94 -2.44 7.60
N VAL A 86 -18.05 -3.14 7.40
CA VAL A 86 -19.29 -2.52 6.90
C VAL A 86 -19.87 -1.71 8.06
N ARG A 87 -19.56 -0.41 8.10
CA ARG A 87 -20.19 0.49 9.05
C ARG A 87 -21.68 0.56 8.71
N LYS A 88 -22.54 0.17 9.64
CA LYS A 88 -23.95 0.56 9.60
C LYS A 88 -24.00 2.08 9.48
N ALA A 89 -24.96 2.63 8.72
CA ALA A 89 -25.08 4.07 8.52
C ALA A 89 -24.94 4.77 9.88
N MET A 90 -23.93 5.63 9.98
CA MET A 90 -23.55 6.29 11.22
C MET A 90 -24.78 7.01 11.76
N THR A 91 -25.16 6.68 12.98
CA THR A 91 -26.31 7.36 13.58
C THR A 91 -25.97 8.85 13.72
N PRO A 92 -26.94 9.77 13.59
CA PRO A 92 -26.68 11.19 13.77
C PRO A 92 -25.97 11.50 15.10
N ALA A 93 -26.28 10.73 16.15
CA ALA A 93 -25.65 10.82 17.46
C ALA A 93 -24.14 10.49 17.44
N GLU A 94 -23.72 9.40 16.79
CA GLU A 94 -22.31 9.04 16.66
C GLU A 94 -21.54 10.11 15.85
N SER A 95 -22.16 10.66 14.82
CA SER A 95 -21.54 11.72 14.01
C SER A 95 -21.32 13.01 14.80
N ALA A 96 -22.26 13.36 15.69
CA ALA A 96 -22.14 14.51 16.58
C ALA A 96 -21.05 14.29 17.64
N ALA A 97 -20.95 13.08 18.18
CA ALA A 97 -19.92 12.71 19.14
C ALA A 97 -18.51 12.82 18.53
N ILE A 98 -18.28 12.24 17.35
CA ILE A 98 -16.99 12.31 16.64
C ILE A 98 -16.61 13.76 16.29
N ARG A 99 -17.60 14.60 15.93
CA ARG A 99 -17.36 16.03 15.66
C ARG A 99 -16.96 16.80 16.92
N ARG A 100 -17.59 16.51 18.07
CA ARG A 100 -17.20 17.11 19.36
C ARG A 100 -15.77 16.72 19.74
N GLU A 101 -15.43 15.45 19.63
CA GLU A 101 -14.08 14.96 19.92
C GLU A 101 -13.03 15.63 19.02
N ASN A 102 -13.34 15.81 17.72
CA ASN A 102 -12.47 16.58 16.82
C ASN A 102 -12.25 18.03 17.25
N ILE A 103 -13.26 18.71 17.78
CA ILE A 103 -13.13 20.09 18.27
C ILE A 103 -12.19 20.13 19.47
N VAL A 104 -12.38 19.22 20.43
CA VAL A 104 -11.53 19.15 21.63
C VAL A 104 -10.07 18.84 21.27
N LEU A 105 -9.85 17.81 20.44
CA LEU A 105 -8.50 17.43 20.02
C LEU A 105 -7.79 18.55 19.24
N ARG A 106 -8.52 19.29 18.40
CA ARG A 106 -7.97 20.45 17.68
C ARG A 106 -7.60 21.59 18.63
N GLY A 107 -8.42 21.85 19.64
CA GLY A 107 -8.10 22.85 20.68
C GLY A 107 -6.85 22.48 21.48
N GLN A 108 -6.71 21.21 21.87
CA GLN A 108 -5.52 20.73 22.58
C GLN A 108 -4.25 20.84 21.73
N ILE A 109 -4.34 20.57 20.42
CA ILE A 109 -3.22 20.78 19.49
C ILE A 109 -2.83 22.26 19.41
N GLU A 110 -3.79 23.18 19.41
CA GLU A 110 -3.53 24.62 19.38
C GLU A 110 -2.87 25.11 20.67
N GLU A 111 -3.33 24.62 21.81
CA GLU A 111 -2.76 24.95 23.13
C GLU A 111 -1.32 24.41 23.28
N LEU A 112 -1.08 23.15 22.88
CA LEU A 112 0.25 22.54 22.89
C LEU A 112 1.18 23.16 21.84
N GLY A 113 0.67 23.45 20.64
CA GLY A 113 1.41 24.15 19.58
C GLY A 113 1.79 25.58 19.96
N GLY A 114 0.95 26.25 20.76
CA GLY A 114 1.27 27.53 21.39
C GLY A 114 2.42 27.40 22.38
N ARG A 115 2.39 26.40 23.26
CA ARG A 115 3.47 26.16 24.25
C ARG A 115 4.82 25.80 23.62
N VAL A 116 4.83 25.09 22.49
CA VAL A 116 6.06 24.76 21.74
C VAL A 116 6.62 25.97 20.98
N ARG A 117 5.82 27.00 20.67
CA ARG A 117 6.29 28.22 19.99
C ARG A 117 6.88 29.28 20.93
N ILE A 118 6.66 29.17 22.24
CA ILE A 118 7.11 30.14 23.25
C ILE A 118 8.41 29.66 23.95
N LEU A 119 8.85 28.43 23.66
CA LEU A 119 10.17 27.88 24.01
C LEU A 119 11.09 27.91 22.79
#